data_AF-A0A0U4CTC3-F1
#
_entry.id   AF-A0A0U4CTC3-F1
#
_cell.length_a   1.000
_cell.length_b   1.000
_cell.length_c   1.000
_cell.angle_alpha   90.00
_cell.angle_beta   90.00
_cell.angle_gamma   90.00
#
_symmetry.space_group_name_H-M   'P 1'
#
loop_
_entity.id
_entity.type
_entity.pdbx_description
1 polymer ?
#
loop_
_entity_poly.entity_id
_entity_poly.type
_entity_poly.pdbx_seq_one_letter_code
_entity_poly.pdbx_strand_id
1 'polypeptide(L)'
;MTPTVRRRWFALLTPAQTTGVVLEGLDVVGGPVVPVEQATYADADAARAAFDHPDPAPSAGRFVDFLVLPELPGVEVVDGVLRETRAPSGAELWRLEADGRRRVISFYDTPAYGWRNGRGPVRPAPHVGLRARYGRPGEGTTDYVAAFEDGVDGVHLVAVAAPGEDPPEGFTWTKVGVSRRTVPLADVELYDAATGHPFTP
;
A
#
# COMPACT_ATOMS: atom_id res chain seq x y z
N MET A 1 23.89 -4.20 4.18
CA MET A 1 23.29 -3.13 5.02
C MET A 1 21.92 -2.86 4.45
N THR A 2 20.85 -3.28 5.15
CA THR A 2 19.47 -3.00 4.75
C THR A 2 19.23 -1.50 4.85
N PRO A 3 18.75 -0.80 3.81
CA PRO A 3 18.46 0.62 3.90
C PRO A 3 17.38 0.81 4.98
N THR A 4 17.76 1.38 6.11
CA THR A 4 16.82 1.76 7.15
C THR A 4 15.82 2.73 6.53
N VAL A 5 14.52 2.41 6.51
CA VAL A 5 13.45 3.31 6.05
C VAL A 5 13.63 4.65 6.76
N ARG A 6 14.09 5.67 6.03
CA ARG A 6 14.59 6.92 6.63
C ARG A 6 13.47 7.88 7.03
N ARG A 7 12.31 7.78 6.38
CA ARG A 7 11.12 8.57 6.70
C ARG A 7 9.87 7.70 6.64
N ARG A 8 8.92 8.01 7.51
CA ARG A 8 7.60 7.40 7.50
C ARG A 8 6.56 8.51 7.55
N TRP A 9 5.47 8.30 6.84
CA TRP A 9 4.38 9.25 6.75
C TRP A 9 3.21 8.79 7.60
N PHE A 10 2.63 9.71 8.36
CA PHE A 10 1.35 9.53 9.03
C PHE A 10 0.24 10.01 8.08
N ALA A 11 -0.68 9.13 7.74
CA ALA A 11 -1.87 9.44 6.93
C ALA A 11 -3.13 9.15 7.74
N LEU A 12 -3.86 10.17 8.15
CA LEU A 12 -5.14 9.97 8.85
C LEU A 12 -6.17 9.43 7.85
N LEU A 13 -6.84 8.33 8.17
CA LEU A 13 -7.86 7.76 7.30
C LEU A 13 -9.21 8.39 7.56
N THR A 14 -9.94 8.68 6.48
CA THR A 14 -11.38 8.92 6.55
C THR A 14 -12.11 7.60 6.88
N PRO A 15 -13.34 7.65 7.43
CA PRO A 15 -14.13 6.45 7.68
C PRO A 15 -14.33 5.56 6.45
N ALA A 16 -14.44 6.16 5.26
CA ALA A 16 -14.56 5.45 3.99
C ALA A 16 -13.26 4.69 3.66
N GLN A 17 -12.10 5.33 3.79
CA GLN A 17 -10.80 4.67 3.58
C GLN A 17 -10.56 3.54 4.60
N THR A 18 -10.89 3.76 5.88
CA THR A 18 -10.84 2.70 6.90
C THR A 18 -11.69 1.51 6.51
N THR A 19 -12.92 1.75 6.06
CA THR A 19 -13.84 0.70 5.62
C THR A 19 -13.26 -0.06 4.43
N GLY A 20 -12.78 0.66 3.42
CA GLY A 20 -12.16 0.07 2.23
C GLY A 20 -10.96 -0.81 2.58
N VAL A 21 -10.04 -0.33 3.42
CA VAL A 21 -8.86 -1.09 3.84
C VAL A 21 -9.25 -2.32 4.66
N VAL A 22 -10.06 -2.15 5.71
CA VAL A 22 -10.31 -3.20 6.70
C VAL A 22 -11.31 -4.25 6.22
N LEU A 23 -12.40 -3.81 5.58
CA LEU A 23 -13.49 -4.68 5.18
C LEU A 23 -13.38 -5.16 3.73
N GLU A 24 -12.89 -4.30 2.83
CA GLU A 24 -12.87 -4.60 1.40
C GLU A 24 -11.48 -5.00 0.89
N GLY A 25 -10.43 -4.80 1.70
CA GLY A 25 -9.05 -5.13 1.33
C GLY A 25 -8.46 -4.16 0.31
N LEU A 26 -9.02 -2.96 0.17
CA LEU A 26 -8.50 -1.94 -0.74
C LEU A 26 -7.07 -1.58 -0.35
N ASP A 27 -6.23 -1.45 -1.37
CA ASP A 27 -4.83 -1.10 -1.22
C ASP A 27 -4.47 0.24 -1.83
N VAL A 28 -5.44 1.03 -2.27
CA VAL A 28 -5.22 2.41 -2.73
C VAL A 28 -5.17 3.35 -1.53
N VAL A 29 -4.11 4.15 -1.45
CA VAL A 29 -3.88 5.13 -0.39
C VAL A 29 -3.47 6.47 -1.00
N GLY A 30 -3.83 7.56 -0.34
CA GLY A 30 -3.54 8.92 -0.79
C GLY A 30 -4.18 9.96 0.12
N GLY A 31 -3.86 11.22 -0.12
CA GLY A 31 -4.39 12.36 0.63
C GLY A 31 -3.38 13.00 1.58
N PRO A 32 -3.83 13.85 2.51
CA PRO A 32 -2.94 14.59 3.39
C PRO A 32 -2.09 13.67 4.27
N VAL A 33 -0.81 14.01 4.40
CA VAL A 33 0.14 13.31 5.25
C VAL A 33 1.07 14.28 5.97
N VAL A 34 1.58 13.84 7.12
CA VAL A 34 2.65 14.53 7.84
C VAL A 34 3.78 13.56 8.15
N PRO A 35 5.03 14.02 8.36
CA PRO A 35 6.09 13.16 8.89
C PRO A 35 5.66 12.52 10.21
N VAL A 36 5.91 11.23 10.39
CA VAL A 36 5.42 10.46 11.55
C VAL A 36 5.89 11.05 12.88
N GLU A 37 7.09 11.63 12.90
CA GLU A 37 7.69 12.29 14.06
C GLU A 37 6.97 13.59 14.46
N GLN A 38 6.22 14.20 13.54
CA GLN A 38 5.39 15.38 13.79
C GLN A 38 3.96 15.00 14.22
N ALA A 39 3.55 13.74 14.05
CA ALA A 39 2.23 13.23 14.41
C ALA A 39 2.10 12.94 15.92
N THR A 40 2.27 13.97 16.75
CA THR A 40 2.28 13.90 18.22
C THR A 40 0.90 14.14 18.85
N TYR A 41 -0.18 13.78 18.17
CA TYR A 41 -1.55 13.97 18.65
C TYR A 41 -1.81 13.20 19.94
N ALA A 42 -2.44 13.89 20.90
CA ALA A 42 -2.72 13.36 22.24
C ALA A 42 -3.81 12.27 22.21
N ASP A 43 -4.82 12.43 21.36
CA ASP A 43 -5.96 11.53 21.22
C ASP A 43 -6.59 11.63 19.81
N ALA A 44 -7.64 10.85 19.58
CA ALA A 44 -8.35 10.79 18.32
C ALA A 44 -8.96 12.13 17.89
N ASP A 45 -9.43 12.96 18.82
CA ASP A 45 -10.10 14.22 18.51
C ASP A 45 -9.08 15.28 18.11
N ALA A 46 -7.93 15.34 18.80
CA ALA A 46 -6.79 16.18 18.42
C ALA A 46 -6.26 15.82 17.01
N ALA A 47 -6.20 14.53 16.67
CA ALA A 47 -5.80 14.10 15.33
C ALA A 47 -6.82 14.51 14.26
N ARG A 48 -8.13 14.37 14.51
CA ARG A 48 -9.16 14.82 13.55
C ARG A 48 -9.06 16.31 13.28
N ALA A 49 -8.96 17.12 14.34
CA ALA A 49 -8.88 18.56 14.24
C ALA A 49 -7.66 19.01 13.40
N ALA A 50 -6.51 18.34 13.55
CA ALA A 50 -5.31 18.67 12.80
C ALA A 50 -5.40 18.34 11.29
N PHE A 51 -6.33 17.47 10.88
CA PHE A 51 -6.56 17.06 9.50
C PHE A 51 -7.88 17.60 8.93
N ASP A 52 -8.55 18.51 9.66
CA ASP A 52 -9.88 19.04 9.32
C ASP A 52 -10.93 17.93 9.03
N HIS A 53 -10.79 16.78 9.70
CA HIS A 53 -11.78 15.69 9.58
C HIS A 53 -13.05 16.03 10.37
N PRO A 54 -14.24 15.71 9.84
CA PRO A 54 -15.50 15.99 10.53
C PRO A 54 -15.62 15.20 11.83
N ASP A 55 -16.38 15.77 12.78
CA ASP A 55 -16.71 15.08 14.01
C ASP A 55 -17.47 13.77 13.72
N PRO A 56 -17.17 12.70 14.48
CA PRO A 56 -17.90 11.45 14.34
C PRO A 56 -19.36 11.64 14.75
N ALA A 57 -20.27 10.91 14.09
CA ALA A 57 -21.66 10.85 14.53
C ALA A 57 -21.75 10.40 16.01
N PRO A 58 -22.75 10.83 16.80
CA PRO A 58 -22.83 10.54 18.23
C PRO A 58 -22.77 9.04 18.61
N SER A 59 -23.17 8.15 17.71
CA SER A 59 -23.15 6.69 17.88
C SER A 59 -21.89 6.00 17.35
N ALA A 60 -21.00 6.73 16.68
CA ALA A 60 -19.77 6.18 16.13
C ALA A 60 -18.69 6.07 17.22
N GLY A 61 -17.78 5.10 17.05
CA GLY A 61 -16.63 4.95 17.94
C GLY A 61 -15.75 6.20 17.93
N ARG A 62 -15.31 6.65 19.11
CA ARG A 62 -14.39 7.78 19.26
C ARG A 62 -12.94 7.34 19.05
N PHE A 63 -12.63 6.81 17.88
CA PHE A 63 -11.27 6.47 17.47
C PHE A 63 -11.03 6.95 16.04
N VAL A 64 -9.78 7.16 15.68
CA VAL A 64 -9.36 7.33 14.29
C VAL A 64 -8.40 6.22 13.92
N ASP A 65 -8.47 5.81 12.65
CA ASP A 65 -7.48 4.93 12.09
C ASP A 65 -6.53 5.76 11.21
N PHE A 66 -5.27 5.37 11.18
CA PHE A 66 -4.24 6.05 10.41
C PHE A 66 -3.25 5.04 9.86
N LEU A 67 -2.59 5.39 8.75
CA LEU A 67 -1.50 4.61 8.21
C LEU A 67 -0.16 5.22 8.63
N VAL A 68 0.80 4.34 8.92
CA VAL A 68 2.21 4.67 8.91
C VAL A 68 2.82 4.06 7.66
N LEU A 69 3.20 4.91 6.71
CA LEU A 69 3.66 4.51 5.39
C LEU A 69 5.18 4.65 5.31
N PRO A 70 5.94 3.58 5.02
CA PRO A 70 7.35 3.70 4.72
C PRO A 70 7.57 4.48 3.42
N GLU A 71 8.64 5.27 3.36
CA GLU A 71 9.13 5.82 2.11
C GLU A 71 9.77 4.69 1.29
N LEU A 72 9.06 4.25 0.24
CA LEU A 72 9.52 3.27 -0.75
C LEU A 72 9.39 3.88 -2.15
N PRO A 73 10.12 3.35 -3.16
CA PRO A 73 9.97 3.84 -4.53
C PRO A 73 8.50 3.76 -4.98
N GLY A 74 7.96 4.86 -5.51
CA GLY A 74 6.53 5.01 -5.87
C GLY A 74 5.65 5.65 -4.79
N VAL A 75 6.21 6.00 -3.63
CA VAL A 75 5.56 6.84 -2.61
C VAL A 75 5.98 8.30 -2.85
N GLU A 76 5.10 9.08 -3.47
CA GLU A 76 5.36 10.49 -3.80
C GLU A 76 4.51 11.41 -2.91
N VAL A 77 5.17 12.28 -2.15
CA VAL A 77 4.52 13.30 -1.32
C VAL A 77 4.91 14.68 -1.84
N VAL A 78 3.92 15.48 -2.23
CA VAL A 78 4.10 16.85 -2.72
C VAL A 78 3.27 17.77 -1.83
N ASP A 79 3.91 18.78 -1.23
CA ASP A 79 3.27 19.77 -0.37
C ASP A 79 2.37 19.17 0.74
N GLY A 80 2.85 18.08 1.36
CA GLY A 80 2.11 17.38 2.43
C GLY A 80 0.95 16.52 1.94
N VAL A 81 0.86 16.26 0.63
CA VAL A 81 -0.16 15.39 0.05
C VAL A 81 0.51 14.17 -0.58
N LEU A 82 0.16 12.98 -0.08
CA LEU A 82 0.50 11.72 -0.72
C LEU A 82 -0.32 11.57 -2.00
N ARG A 83 0.38 11.50 -3.12
CA ARG A 83 -0.21 11.13 -4.40
C ARG A 83 -0.85 9.74 -4.28
N GLU A 84 -2.00 9.57 -4.89
CA GLU A 84 -2.69 8.29 -4.92
C GLU A 84 -1.76 7.20 -5.46
N THR A 85 -1.53 6.18 -4.63
CA THR A 85 -0.62 5.06 -4.90
C THR A 85 -1.17 3.79 -4.25
N ARG A 86 -0.63 2.63 -4.61
CA ARG A 86 -0.90 1.42 -3.83
C ARG A 86 -0.09 1.47 -2.54
N ALA A 87 -0.65 0.93 -1.46
CA ALA A 87 -0.02 0.85 -0.17
C ALA A 87 1.38 0.23 -0.33
N PRO A 88 2.43 0.94 0.10
CA PRO A 88 3.78 0.41 0.04
C PRO A 88 3.90 -0.81 0.96
N SER A 89 4.74 -1.77 0.57
CA SER A 89 5.07 -2.91 1.43
C SER A 89 5.54 -2.43 2.80
N GLY A 90 5.05 -3.05 3.87
CA GLY A 90 5.36 -2.64 5.24
C GLY A 90 4.55 -1.45 5.76
N ALA A 91 3.56 -0.96 5.02
CA ALA A 91 2.59 0.00 5.56
C ALA A 91 1.86 -0.59 6.78
N GLU A 92 1.70 0.21 7.83
CA GLU A 92 1.06 -0.21 9.06
C GLU A 92 -0.27 0.52 9.22
N LEU A 93 -1.34 -0.22 9.50
CA LEU A 93 -2.62 0.35 9.90
C LEU A 93 -2.70 0.38 11.42
N TRP A 94 -2.90 1.58 11.96
CA TRP A 94 -3.00 1.83 13.39
C TRP A 94 -4.35 2.41 13.76
N ARG A 95 -4.71 2.25 15.03
CA ARG A 95 -5.80 2.95 15.69
C ARG A 95 -5.28 3.85 16.78
N LEU A 96 -5.74 5.10 16.79
CA LEU A 96 -5.65 6.02 17.91
C LEU A 96 -7.01 6.13 18.58
N GLU A 97 -7.07 5.72 19.84
CA GLU A 97 -8.28 5.70 20.66
C GLU A 97 -8.51 7.07 21.33
N ALA A 98 -9.71 7.31 21.88
CA ALA A 98 -10.05 8.54 22.61
C ALA A 98 -9.19 8.81 23.85
N ASP A 99 -8.58 7.77 24.44
CA ASP A 99 -7.68 7.87 25.59
C ASP A 99 -6.21 8.09 25.19
N GLY A 100 -5.93 8.28 23.89
CA GLY A 100 -4.58 8.47 23.36
C GLY A 100 -3.80 7.18 23.09
N ARG A 101 -4.34 6.02 23.47
CA ARG A 101 -3.67 4.74 23.23
C ARG A 101 -3.60 4.44 21.73
N ARG A 102 -2.41 4.06 21.28
CA ARG A 102 -2.13 3.62 19.91
C ARG A 102 -2.00 2.11 19.86
N ARG A 103 -2.59 1.47 18.86
CA ARG A 103 -2.39 0.04 18.58
C ARG A 103 -2.32 -0.24 17.09
N VAL A 104 -1.47 -1.19 16.70
CA VAL A 104 -1.47 -1.71 15.33
C VAL A 104 -2.68 -2.62 15.13
N ILE A 105 -3.41 -2.42 14.04
CA ILE A 105 -4.52 -3.25 13.59
C ILE A 105 -4.07 -4.22 12.50
N SER A 106 -3.25 -3.75 11.56
CA SER A 106 -2.82 -4.56 10.42
C SER A 106 -1.50 -4.08 9.82
N PHE A 107 -0.94 -4.91 8.96
CA PHE A 107 0.21 -4.60 8.12
C PHE A 107 -0.14 -4.93 6.69
N TYR A 108 0.20 -4.05 5.76
CA TYR A 108 0.21 -4.35 4.34
C TYR A 108 1.51 -5.05 4.00
N ASP A 109 1.40 -6.26 3.47
CA ASP A 109 2.57 -7.11 3.23
C ASP A 109 3.14 -6.77 1.84
N THR A 110 2.49 -7.20 0.77
CA THR A 110 2.73 -6.79 -0.61
C THR A 110 1.41 -6.90 -1.39
N PRO A 111 1.30 -6.42 -2.65
CA PRO A 111 0.09 -6.65 -3.45
C PRO A 111 -0.27 -8.13 -3.62
N ALA A 112 0.70 -9.05 -3.47
CA ALA A 112 0.42 -10.48 -3.52
C ALA A 112 -0.35 -11.01 -2.28
N TYR A 113 -0.21 -10.35 -1.14
CA TYR A 113 -0.77 -10.81 0.14
C TYR A 113 -1.79 -9.83 0.75
N GLY A 114 -1.77 -8.56 0.36
CA GLY A 114 -2.63 -7.50 0.89
C GLY A 114 -2.44 -7.23 2.39
N TRP A 115 -3.50 -6.74 3.03
CA TRP A 115 -3.54 -6.51 4.48
C TRP A 115 -3.66 -7.82 5.27
N ARG A 116 -2.77 -8.05 6.25
CA ARG A 116 -2.73 -9.31 7.03
C ARG A 116 -4.03 -9.64 7.78
N ASN A 117 -4.76 -8.61 8.22
CA ASN A 117 -6.05 -8.75 8.92
C ASN A 117 -7.22 -8.15 8.11
N GLY A 118 -7.01 -7.87 6.82
CA GLY A 118 -8.06 -7.42 5.92
C GLY A 118 -9.07 -8.55 5.72
N ARG A 119 -10.37 -8.23 5.78
CA ARG A 119 -11.45 -9.22 5.55
C ARG A 119 -11.76 -9.42 4.08
N GLY A 120 -11.38 -8.46 3.23
CA GLY A 120 -11.61 -8.52 1.80
C GLY A 120 -10.64 -9.44 1.07
N PRO A 121 -10.97 -9.84 -0.18
CA PRO A 121 -10.05 -10.57 -1.03
C PRO A 121 -8.84 -9.70 -1.42
N VAL A 122 -7.71 -10.34 -1.69
CA VAL A 122 -6.55 -9.63 -2.25
C VAL A 122 -6.82 -9.33 -3.71
N ARG A 123 -6.96 -8.05 -4.03
CA ARG A 123 -7.23 -7.54 -5.38
C ARG A 123 -6.41 -6.26 -5.58
N PRO A 124 -5.16 -6.39 -6.03
CA PRO A 124 -4.33 -5.23 -6.30
C PRO A 124 -5.00 -4.25 -7.25
N ALA A 125 -4.97 -2.96 -6.92
CA ALA A 125 -5.53 -1.95 -7.82
C ALA A 125 -4.86 -2.01 -9.21
N PRO A 126 -5.66 -2.11 -10.31
CA PRO A 126 -5.11 -2.31 -11.65
C PRO A 126 -4.59 -1.01 -12.30
N HIS A 127 -5.04 0.15 -11.84
CA HIS A 127 -4.78 1.45 -12.46
C HIS A 127 -3.98 2.42 -11.58
N VAL A 128 -3.52 1.96 -10.42
CA VAL A 128 -2.81 2.79 -9.44
C VAL A 128 -1.52 2.08 -9.02
N GLY A 129 -0.46 2.86 -8.79
CA GLY A 129 0.84 2.37 -8.33
C GLY A 129 1.72 1.80 -9.44
N LEU A 130 2.83 1.20 -9.04
CA LEU A 130 3.90 0.74 -9.95
C LEU A 130 3.47 -0.45 -10.82
N ARG A 131 3.77 -0.43 -12.11
CA ARG A 131 3.65 -1.61 -12.99
C ARG A 131 4.95 -1.92 -13.67
N ALA A 132 5.06 -3.16 -14.11
CA ALA A 132 6.24 -3.68 -14.76
C ALA A 132 5.83 -4.43 -16.02
N ARG A 133 6.44 -4.04 -17.14
CA ARG A 133 6.47 -4.88 -18.33
C ARG A 133 7.61 -5.85 -18.20
N TYR A 134 7.31 -7.15 -18.26
CA TYR A 134 8.26 -8.23 -18.14
C TYR A 134 8.01 -9.27 -19.23
N GLY A 135 9.05 -9.65 -19.94
CA GLY A 135 9.01 -10.69 -20.97
C GLY A 135 10.16 -11.66 -20.79
N ARG A 136 9.90 -12.96 -20.91
CA ARG A 136 10.95 -13.96 -20.94
C ARG A 136 11.55 -14.05 -22.35
N PRO A 137 12.82 -14.44 -22.49
CA PRO A 137 13.40 -14.68 -23.81
C PRO A 137 12.54 -15.68 -24.61
N GLY A 138 12.07 -15.26 -25.80
CA GLY A 138 11.22 -16.09 -26.66
C GLY A 138 9.72 -15.98 -26.40
N GLU A 139 9.30 -15.19 -25.41
CA GLU A 139 7.89 -14.90 -25.11
C GLU A 139 7.56 -13.41 -25.32
N GLY A 140 6.27 -13.11 -25.45
CA GLY A 140 5.79 -11.74 -25.47
C GLY A 140 5.98 -11.04 -24.11
N THR A 141 6.00 -9.72 -24.12
CA THR A 141 6.01 -8.92 -22.90
C THR A 141 4.62 -8.88 -22.28
N THR A 142 4.53 -9.20 -20.99
CA THR A 142 3.30 -9.13 -20.20
C THR A 142 3.40 -8.01 -19.18
N ASP A 143 2.26 -7.41 -18.87
CA ASP A 143 2.16 -6.36 -17.86
C ASP A 143 1.75 -6.94 -16.50
N TYR A 144 2.49 -6.58 -15.46
CA TYR A 144 2.27 -7.05 -14.10
C TYR A 144 2.15 -5.90 -13.12
N VAL A 145 1.40 -6.14 -12.05
CA VAL A 145 1.48 -5.34 -10.84
C VAL A 145 2.88 -5.48 -10.26
N ALA A 146 3.50 -4.35 -9.92
CA ALA A 146 4.84 -4.32 -9.36
C ALA A 146 4.87 -3.72 -7.94
N ALA A 147 5.78 -4.21 -7.11
CA ALA A 147 6.05 -3.62 -5.80
C ALA A 147 7.50 -3.84 -5.37
N PHE A 148 8.01 -2.87 -4.61
CA PHE A 148 9.23 -3.01 -3.83
C PHE A 148 8.89 -3.51 -2.43
N GLU A 149 9.76 -4.35 -1.88
CA GLU A 149 9.71 -4.86 -0.51
C GLU A 149 11.07 -4.56 0.14
N ASP A 150 11.07 -4.07 1.38
CA ASP A 150 12.31 -3.72 2.08
C ASP A 150 13.19 -4.96 2.28
N GLY A 151 14.49 -4.80 2.04
CA GLY A 151 15.47 -5.88 2.14
C GLY A 151 15.43 -6.91 1.00
N VAL A 152 14.62 -6.71 -0.04
CA VAL A 152 14.59 -7.56 -1.24
C VAL A 152 15.36 -6.89 -2.38
N ASP A 153 16.30 -7.62 -2.99
CA ASP A 153 17.01 -7.18 -4.19
C ASP A 153 16.23 -7.57 -5.44
N GLY A 154 15.45 -6.63 -5.98
CA GLY A 154 14.63 -6.80 -7.16
C GLY A 154 13.23 -6.20 -7.01
N VAL A 155 12.36 -6.50 -7.98
CA VAL A 155 10.95 -6.10 -7.97
C VAL A 155 10.06 -7.32 -7.86
N HIS A 156 9.00 -7.24 -7.04
CA HIS A 156 7.95 -8.23 -7.01
C HIS A 156 6.96 -7.97 -8.13
N LEU A 157 6.85 -8.92 -9.05
CA LEU A 157 5.78 -9.02 -10.02
C LEU A 157 4.63 -9.81 -9.40
N VAL A 158 3.41 -9.30 -9.57
CA VAL A 158 2.19 -9.94 -9.09
C VAL A 158 1.27 -10.17 -10.28
N ALA A 159 0.86 -11.42 -10.44
CA ALA A 159 -0.08 -11.85 -11.46
C ALA A 159 -1.41 -12.24 -10.79
N VAL A 160 -2.50 -11.71 -11.35
CA VAL A 160 -3.87 -12.05 -10.96
C VAL A 160 -4.43 -12.97 -12.03
N ALA A 161 -4.74 -14.20 -11.65
CA ALA A 161 -5.24 -15.24 -12.54
C ALA A 161 -6.77 -15.26 -12.54
N ALA A 162 -7.38 -15.57 -13.69
CA ALA A 162 -8.81 -15.86 -13.73
C ALA A 162 -9.11 -17.18 -12.99
N PRO A 163 -10.36 -17.41 -12.54
CA PRO A 163 -10.73 -18.67 -11.91
C PRO A 163 -10.39 -19.87 -12.80
N GLY A 164 -9.59 -20.80 -12.29
CA GLY A 164 -9.19 -22.02 -13.00
C GLY A 164 -7.92 -21.90 -13.84
N GLU A 165 -7.25 -20.74 -13.86
CA GLU A 165 -5.94 -20.57 -14.50
C GLU A 165 -4.79 -20.89 -13.54
N ASP A 166 -3.75 -21.52 -14.08
CA ASP A 166 -2.48 -21.75 -13.40
C ASP A 166 -1.65 -20.45 -13.34
N PRO A 167 -0.72 -20.32 -12.37
CA PRO A 167 0.11 -19.14 -12.28
C PRO A 167 1.06 -19.10 -13.49
N PRO A 168 1.43 -17.90 -13.99
CA PRO A 168 2.43 -17.79 -15.05
C PRO A 168 3.71 -18.53 -14.67
N GLU A 169 4.45 -19.02 -15.66
CA GLU A 169 5.63 -19.84 -15.37
C GLU A 169 6.61 -19.11 -14.44
N GLY A 170 7.11 -19.82 -13.43
CA GLY A 170 8.03 -19.27 -12.42
C GLY A 170 7.40 -18.31 -11.41
N PHE A 171 6.08 -18.07 -11.48
CA PHE A 171 5.33 -17.44 -10.39
C PHE A 171 4.90 -18.51 -9.40
N THR A 172 4.86 -18.14 -8.13
CA THR A 172 4.40 -19.00 -7.04
C THR A 172 3.08 -18.47 -6.50
N TRP A 173 2.11 -19.35 -6.26
CA TRP A 173 0.86 -18.99 -5.61
C TRP A 173 1.10 -18.36 -4.24
N THR A 174 0.36 -17.30 -3.96
CA THR A 174 0.40 -16.60 -2.67
C THR A 174 -0.97 -16.67 -1.99
N LYS A 175 -2.02 -16.34 -2.73
CA LYS A 175 -3.42 -16.55 -2.37
C LYS A 175 -4.20 -17.05 -3.59
N VAL A 176 -5.46 -17.42 -3.37
CA VAL A 176 -6.37 -17.84 -4.46
C VAL A 176 -6.41 -16.76 -5.54
N GLY A 177 -6.04 -17.13 -6.77
CA GLY A 177 -6.03 -16.23 -7.92
C GLY A 177 -4.90 -15.19 -7.92
N VAL A 178 -3.97 -15.23 -6.97
CA VAL A 178 -2.84 -14.28 -6.89
C VAL A 178 -1.52 -15.02 -6.74
N SER A 179 -0.60 -14.78 -7.67
CA SER A 179 0.74 -15.36 -7.67
C SER A 179 1.80 -14.27 -7.77
N ARG A 180 3.02 -14.56 -7.30
CA ARG A 180 4.11 -13.60 -7.34
C ARG A 180 5.42 -14.20 -7.83
N ARG A 181 6.29 -13.33 -8.34
CA ARG A 181 7.69 -13.63 -8.67
C ARG A 181 8.56 -12.43 -8.36
N THR A 182 9.76 -12.65 -7.84
CA THR A 182 10.79 -11.59 -7.76
C THR A 182 11.70 -11.69 -8.97
N VAL A 183 11.99 -10.56 -9.60
CA VAL A 183 12.94 -10.47 -10.73
C VAL A 183 13.93 -9.33 -10.54
N PRO A 184 15.14 -9.41 -11.12
CA PRO A 184 16.07 -8.30 -11.18
C PRO A 184 15.46 -7.05 -11.86
N LEU A 185 15.86 -5.87 -11.41
CA LEU A 185 15.43 -4.60 -12.02
C LEU A 185 15.83 -4.47 -13.49
N ALA A 186 16.95 -5.08 -13.87
CA ALA A 186 17.44 -5.05 -15.26
C ALA A 186 16.54 -5.82 -16.24
N ASP A 187 15.65 -6.69 -15.73
CA ASP A 187 14.80 -7.54 -16.57
C ASP A 187 13.40 -6.94 -16.80
N VAL A 188 13.13 -5.74 -16.28
CA VAL A 188 11.81 -5.11 -16.33
C VAL A 188 11.85 -3.67 -16.81
N GLU A 189 10.78 -3.24 -17.48
CA GLU A 189 10.47 -1.82 -17.68
C GLU A 189 9.41 -1.40 -16.67
N LEU A 190 9.77 -0.51 -15.74
CA LEU A 190 8.88 -0.01 -14.70
C LEU A 190 8.18 1.27 -15.13
N TYR A 191 6.93 1.45 -14.71
CA TYR A 191 6.16 2.67 -14.97
C TYR A 191 5.04 2.90 -13.95
N ASP A 192 4.56 4.13 -13.83
CA ASP A 192 3.41 4.49 -13.00
C ASP A 192 2.09 4.19 -13.73
N ALA A 193 1.20 3.40 -13.13
CA ALA A 193 -0.02 2.94 -13.79
C ALA A 193 -1.01 4.06 -14.14
N ALA A 194 -1.03 5.14 -13.35
CA ALA A 194 -1.98 6.23 -13.52
C ALA A 194 -1.57 7.16 -14.67
N THR A 195 -0.27 7.34 -14.89
CA THR A 195 0.28 8.27 -15.90
C THR A 195 0.89 7.58 -17.12
N GLY A 196 1.28 6.31 -17.00
CA GLY A 196 2.08 5.62 -18.01
C GLY A 196 3.53 6.10 -18.09
N HIS A 197 3.97 7.01 -17.21
CA HIS A 197 5.33 7.52 -17.24
C HIS A 197 6.33 6.45 -16.76
N PRO A 198 7.48 6.31 -17.45
CA PRO A 198 8.56 5.44 -17.00
C PRO A 198 8.97 5.77 -15.57
N PHE A 199 9.21 4.72 -14.79
CA PHE A 199 9.67 4.82 -13.41
C PHE A 199 11.14 4.42 -13.35
N THR A 200 11.98 5.29 -12.80
CA THR A 200 13.38 4.98 -12.51
C THR A 200 13.55 4.99 -10.98
N PRO A 201 13.93 3.87 -10.35
CA PRO A 201 14.11 3.78 -8.91
C PRO A 201 15.26 4.63 -8.37
#